data_AF-A0A0N4UNH1-F1
#
_entry.id   AF-A0A0N4UNH1-F1
#
_cell.length_a   1.000
_cell.length_b   1.000
_cell.length_c   1.000
_cell.angle_alpha   90.00
_cell.angle_beta   90.00
_cell.angle_gamma   90.00
#
_symmetry.space_group_name_H-M   'P 1'
#
loop_
_entity.id
_entity.type
_entity.pdbx_description
1 polymer ?
#
loop_
_entity_poly.entity_id
_entity_poly.type
_entity_poly.pdbx_seq_one_letter_code
_entity_poly.pdbx_strand_id
1 'polypeptide(L)'
;MHRLNEQLRKSLLKYRIEMVKAKQEKARQEKEPLADLRNLEENLRKKNDDILFEMERKKGEVIQQKARIDEIRKQLNSQDFLDVETKFKQEFITKFVTENVIKDLTTYIHIVDESIVQYHAKKMEEINEILGTLWGKVYRGNDIDRIQIRSESVDEGEKRKSYNYRVVMCVEGMEFDMPGRCSAGQKMLASILIRIALSDVFCDKCSVIALDEPTANLDVFKVENLGEILAEIIEARCNYTDKNFQLIVITHDDRFVEHLRQLCRPEWVYAISKDSAGFNYPVFSNFFGICIRSFL
;
A
#
# COMPACT_ATOMS: atom_id res chain seq x y z
N MET A 1 30.20 30.19 -53.95
CA MET A 1 30.23 29.58 -55.29
C MET A 1 29.11 30.09 -56.21
N HIS A 2 27.81 29.89 -55.87
CA HIS A 2 26.70 30.24 -56.79
C HIS A 2 26.58 31.75 -57.14
N ARG A 3 26.68 32.66 -56.16
CA ARG A 3 26.64 34.12 -56.39
C ARG A 3 27.77 34.61 -57.29
N LEU A 4 28.96 34.03 -57.15
CA LEU A 4 30.14 34.41 -57.95
C LEU A 4 29.95 33.96 -59.41
N ASN A 5 29.39 32.77 -59.62
CA ASN A 5 29.05 32.26 -60.95
C ASN A 5 27.96 33.09 -61.66
N GLU A 6 26.94 33.56 -60.93
CA GLU A 6 25.90 34.43 -61.50
C GLU A 6 26.43 35.83 -61.84
N GLN A 7 27.24 36.42 -60.95
CA GLN A 7 27.91 37.69 -61.25
C GLN A 7 28.87 37.56 -62.44
N LEU A 8 29.60 36.45 -62.54
CA LEU A 8 30.48 36.17 -63.67
C LEU A 8 29.70 36.00 -64.98
N ARG A 9 28.56 35.29 -64.95
CA ARG A 9 27.66 35.16 -66.11
C ARG A 9 27.12 36.51 -66.58
N LYS A 10 26.72 37.39 -65.65
CA LYS A 10 26.28 38.75 -65.97
C LYS A 10 27.40 39.56 -66.61
N SER A 11 28.60 39.53 -66.04
CA SER A 11 29.77 40.24 -66.58
C SER A 11 30.15 39.73 -67.97
N LEU A 12 30.14 38.42 -68.18
CA LEU A 12 30.40 37.79 -69.49
C LEU A 12 29.35 38.17 -70.52
N LEU A 13 28.07 38.21 -70.15
CA LEU A 13 27.00 38.55 -71.09
C LEU A 13 27.03 40.04 -71.46
N LYS A 14 27.31 40.92 -70.50
CA LYS A 14 27.50 42.35 -70.75
C LYS A 14 28.69 42.60 -71.69
N TYR A 15 29.82 41.94 -71.44
CA TYR A 15 30.99 41.99 -72.33
C TYR A 15 30.65 41.47 -73.73
N ARG A 16 29.85 40.40 -73.84
CA ARG A 16 29.43 39.84 -75.13
C ARG A 16 28.53 40.80 -75.92
N ILE A 17 27.66 41.55 -75.25
CA ILE A 17 26.85 42.62 -75.87
C ILE A 17 27.76 43.75 -76.39
N GLU A 18 28.74 44.19 -75.59
CA GLU A 18 29.71 45.22 -76.01
C GLU A 18 30.55 44.77 -77.22
N MET A 19 30.99 43.50 -77.23
CA MET A 19 31.70 42.91 -78.37
C MET A 19 30.86 42.88 -79.65
N VAL A 20 29.57 42.53 -79.55
CA VAL A 20 28.66 42.54 -80.70
C VAL A 20 28.43 43.96 -81.21
N LYS A 21 28.29 44.94 -80.32
CA LYS A 21 28.20 46.36 -80.71
C LYS A 21 29.46 46.84 -81.44
N ALA A 22 30.64 46.50 -80.93
CA ALA A 22 31.90 46.84 -81.59
C ALA A 22 32.02 46.19 -82.98
N LYS A 23 31.55 44.94 -83.13
CA LYS A 23 31.48 44.26 -84.44
C LYS A 23 30.48 44.91 -85.40
N GLN A 24 29.33 45.37 -84.91
CA GLN A 24 28.38 46.12 -85.74
C GLN A 24 28.98 47.43 -86.25
N GLU A 25 29.75 48.13 -85.41
CA GLU A 25 30.39 49.39 -85.81
C GLU A 25 31.45 49.16 -86.91
N LYS A 26 32.21 48.07 -86.82
CA LYS A 26 33.13 47.65 -87.91
C LYS A 26 32.39 47.23 -89.18
N ALA A 27 31.36 46.40 -89.07
CA ALA A 27 30.55 45.96 -90.22
C ALA A 27 29.85 47.14 -90.93
N ARG A 28 29.51 48.22 -90.20
CA ARG A 28 29.02 49.49 -90.80
C ARG A 28 30.07 50.18 -91.65
N GLN A 29 31.34 50.13 -91.25
CA GLN A 29 32.45 50.70 -92.01
C GLN A 29 32.77 49.85 -93.26
N GLU A 30 32.59 48.54 -93.17
CA GLU A 30 32.91 47.56 -94.24
C GLU A 30 31.74 47.25 -95.20
N LYS A 31 30.56 47.86 -95.01
CA LYS A 31 29.31 47.62 -95.78
C LYS A 31 28.83 46.16 -95.81
N GLU A 32 29.12 45.38 -94.76
CA GLU A 32 28.61 44.02 -94.62
C GLU A 32 27.15 43.98 -94.12
N PRO A 33 26.41 42.85 -94.31
CA PRO A 33 25.03 42.71 -93.85
C PRO A 33 24.91 42.81 -92.31
N LEU A 34 24.27 43.87 -91.82
CA LEU A 34 24.14 44.16 -90.38
C LEU A 34 23.02 43.38 -89.66
N ALA A 35 22.14 42.70 -90.40
CA ALA A 35 20.90 42.13 -89.86
C ALA A 35 21.16 41.06 -88.79
N ASP A 36 22.10 40.15 -89.04
CA ASP A 36 22.40 39.04 -88.12
C ASP A 36 23.03 39.51 -86.81
N LEU A 37 23.90 40.53 -86.89
CA LEU A 37 24.52 41.12 -85.70
C LEU A 37 23.51 41.91 -84.86
N ARG A 38 22.50 42.54 -85.47
CA ARG A 38 21.40 43.20 -84.75
C ARG A 38 20.50 42.18 -84.05
N ASN A 39 20.12 41.11 -84.74
CA ASN A 39 19.35 40.01 -84.16
C ASN A 39 20.09 39.35 -83.00
N LEU A 40 21.40 39.15 -83.13
CA LEU A 40 22.24 38.61 -82.06
C LEU A 40 22.30 39.56 -80.84
N GLU A 41 22.45 40.87 -81.06
CA GLU A 41 22.42 41.85 -79.96
C GLU A 41 21.07 41.84 -79.24
N GLU A 42 19.96 41.84 -79.99
CA GLU A 42 18.62 41.84 -79.41
C GLU A 42 18.37 40.57 -78.60
N ASN A 43 18.77 39.41 -79.10
CA ASN A 43 18.69 38.14 -78.37
C ASN A 43 19.55 38.14 -77.11
N LEU A 44 20.75 38.72 -77.15
CA LEU A 44 21.60 38.85 -75.97
C LEU A 44 21.02 39.83 -74.95
N ARG A 45 20.37 40.91 -75.39
CA ARG A 45 19.66 41.86 -74.51
C ARG A 45 18.48 41.20 -73.82
N LYS A 46 17.62 40.48 -74.56
CA LYS A 46 16.50 39.72 -73.97
C LYS A 46 17.00 38.74 -72.91
N LYS A 47 18.02 37.94 -73.21
CA LYS A 47 18.63 37.04 -72.22
C LYS A 47 19.21 37.76 -71.01
N ASN A 48 19.80 38.94 -71.21
CA ASN A 48 20.34 39.73 -70.10
C ASN A 48 19.21 40.26 -69.20
N ASP A 49 18.12 40.72 -69.79
CA ASP A 49 16.96 41.23 -69.06
C ASP A 49 16.24 40.10 -68.31
N ASP A 50 16.11 38.91 -68.91
CA ASP A 50 15.57 37.71 -68.26
C ASP A 50 16.41 37.30 -67.04
N ILE A 51 17.74 37.24 -67.18
CA ILE A 51 18.65 36.92 -66.07
C ILE A 51 18.58 37.98 -64.98
N LEU A 52 18.49 39.26 -65.35
CA LEU A 52 18.34 40.35 -64.37
C LEU A 52 17.02 40.23 -63.60
N PHE A 53 15.93 39.90 -64.29
CA PHE A 53 14.62 39.68 -63.66
C PHE A 53 14.66 38.50 -62.69
N GLU A 54 15.22 37.36 -63.10
CA GLU A 54 15.39 36.19 -62.23
C GLU A 54 16.28 36.50 -61.01
N MET A 55 17.36 37.26 -61.21
CA MET A 55 18.24 37.68 -60.11
C MET A 55 17.51 38.56 -59.09
N GLU A 56 16.77 39.58 -59.53
CA GLU A 56 16.02 40.44 -58.61
C GLU A 56 14.88 39.66 -57.92
N ARG A 57 14.22 38.73 -58.63
CA ARG A 57 13.25 37.81 -58.03
C ARG A 57 13.87 36.95 -56.93
N LYS A 58 15.00 36.29 -57.22
CA LYS A 58 15.73 35.44 -56.26
C LYS A 58 16.27 36.25 -55.09
N LYS A 59 16.72 37.47 -55.33
CA LYS A 59 17.15 38.40 -54.28
C LYS A 59 15.99 38.78 -53.35
N GLY A 60 14.81 39.06 -53.91
CA GLY A 60 13.57 39.25 -53.15
C GLY A 60 13.22 38.03 -52.29
N GLU A 61 13.24 36.83 -52.88
CA GLU A 61 13.03 35.56 -52.16
C GLU A 61 14.02 35.39 -50.98
N VAL A 62 15.31 35.69 -51.20
CA VAL A 62 16.34 35.62 -50.14
C VAL A 62 16.09 36.63 -49.03
N ILE A 63 15.67 37.85 -49.35
CA ILE A 63 15.34 38.88 -48.35
C ILE A 63 14.16 38.43 -47.49
N GLN A 64 13.11 37.87 -48.11
CA GLN A 64 11.94 37.37 -47.40
C GLN A 64 12.28 36.19 -46.48
N GLN A 65 13.10 35.24 -46.94
CA GLN A 65 13.54 34.11 -46.12
C GLN A 65 14.42 34.57 -44.94
N LYS A 66 15.30 35.55 -45.16
CA LYS A 66 16.10 36.14 -44.07
C LYS A 66 15.22 36.81 -43.02
N ALA A 67 14.24 37.61 -43.45
CA ALA A 67 13.29 38.25 -42.54
C ALA A 67 12.53 37.21 -41.69
N ARG A 68 12.10 36.09 -42.31
CA ARG A 68 11.44 34.99 -41.61
C ARG A 68 12.35 34.28 -40.61
N ILE A 69 13.61 34.06 -40.96
CA ILE A 69 14.62 33.49 -40.04
C ILE A 69 14.82 34.40 -38.83
N ASP A 70 14.91 35.72 -39.05
CA ASP A 70 15.10 36.69 -37.98
C ASP A 70 13.87 36.79 -37.07
N GLU A 71 12.67 36.67 -37.63
CA GLU A 71 11.43 36.62 -36.85
C GLU A 71 11.34 35.36 -35.97
N ILE A 72 11.65 34.18 -36.52
CA ILE A 72 11.70 32.92 -35.76
C ILE A 72 12.77 33.01 -34.66
N ARG A 73 13.94 33.60 -34.95
CA ARG A 73 14.98 33.83 -33.93
C ARG A 73 14.52 34.76 -32.82
N LYS A 74 13.77 35.82 -33.13
CA LYS A 74 13.17 36.70 -32.11
C LYS A 74 12.15 35.96 -31.25
N GLN A 75 11.32 35.10 -31.84
CA GLN A 75 10.37 34.27 -31.10
C GLN A 75 11.10 33.28 -30.18
N LEU A 76 12.12 32.59 -30.67
CA LEU A 76 12.93 31.67 -29.84
C LEU A 76 13.63 32.36 -28.66
N ASN A 77 13.94 33.65 -28.80
CA ASN A 77 14.54 34.48 -27.75
C ASN A 77 13.49 35.23 -26.91
N SER A 78 12.20 35.04 -27.14
CA SER A 78 11.18 35.63 -26.26
C SER A 78 11.23 34.94 -24.90
N GLN A 79 10.79 35.64 -23.85
CA GLN A 79 10.72 35.07 -22.49
C GLN A 79 9.92 33.77 -22.42
N ASP A 80 8.95 33.60 -23.32
CA ASP A 80 8.11 32.41 -23.35
C ASP A 80 8.88 31.15 -23.75
N PHE A 81 9.94 31.28 -24.58
CA PHE A 81 10.70 30.16 -25.13
C PHE A 81 12.08 29.95 -24.50
N LEU A 82 12.64 30.96 -23.84
CA LEU A 82 13.96 30.91 -23.19
C LEU A 82 14.10 29.76 -22.18
N ASP A 83 13.10 29.57 -21.32
CA ASP A 83 13.12 28.57 -20.25
C ASP A 83 12.28 27.31 -20.56
N VAL A 84 11.79 27.14 -21.79
CA VAL A 84 10.88 26.02 -22.13
C VAL A 84 11.55 24.69 -21.89
N GLU A 85 12.82 24.54 -22.23
CA GLU A 85 13.52 23.27 -22.03
C GLU A 85 13.65 22.95 -20.54
N THR A 86 13.96 23.94 -19.71
CA THR A 86 14.08 23.78 -18.25
C THR A 86 12.73 23.46 -17.62
N LYS A 87 11.67 24.22 -17.98
CA LYS A 87 10.31 23.98 -17.51
C LYS A 87 9.80 22.61 -17.94
N PHE A 88 10.02 22.23 -19.21
CA PHE A 88 9.64 20.92 -19.71
C PHE A 88 10.34 19.79 -18.95
N LYS A 89 11.66 19.90 -18.69
CA LYS A 89 12.39 18.92 -17.89
C LYS A 89 11.83 18.82 -16.47
N GLN A 90 11.54 19.94 -15.82
CA GLN A 90 10.94 19.96 -14.48
C GLN A 90 9.56 19.27 -14.46
N GLU A 91 8.66 19.67 -15.36
CA GLU A 91 7.32 19.07 -15.45
C GLU A 91 7.38 17.58 -15.81
N PHE A 92 8.30 17.18 -16.68
CA PHE A 92 8.52 15.77 -17.04
C PHE A 92 9.00 14.95 -15.84
N ILE A 93 9.98 15.46 -15.08
CA ILE A 93 10.48 14.80 -13.87
C ILE A 93 9.34 14.70 -12.83
N THR A 94 8.61 15.78 -12.59
CA THR A 94 7.49 15.81 -11.64
C THR A 94 6.43 14.77 -12.03
N LYS A 95 6.04 14.72 -13.32
CA LYS A 95 5.12 13.71 -13.82
C LYS A 95 5.65 12.29 -13.59
N PHE A 96 6.88 12.02 -14.01
CA PHE A 96 7.49 10.70 -13.90
C PHE A 96 7.58 10.24 -12.44
N VAL A 97 8.01 11.12 -11.53
CA VAL A 97 8.07 10.82 -10.09
C VAL A 97 6.67 10.55 -9.54
N THR A 98 5.69 11.39 -9.89
CA THR A 98 4.30 11.24 -9.41
C THR A 98 3.69 9.90 -9.87
N GLU A 99 3.91 9.51 -11.12
CA GLU A 99 3.44 8.22 -11.65
C GLU A 99 4.04 7.03 -10.89
N ASN A 100 5.34 7.07 -10.59
CA ASN A 100 5.99 6.01 -9.82
C ASN A 100 5.51 5.99 -8.36
N VAL A 101 5.33 7.15 -7.73
CA VAL A 101 4.79 7.25 -6.36
C VAL A 101 3.39 6.66 -6.28
N ILE A 102 2.52 6.94 -7.25
CA ILE A 102 1.16 6.35 -7.29
C ILE A 102 1.23 4.82 -7.40
N LYS A 103 2.13 4.30 -8.23
CA LYS A 103 2.33 2.86 -8.39
C LYS A 103 2.83 2.20 -7.11
N ASP A 104 3.79 2.83 -6.43
CA ASP A 104 4.33 2.34 -5.16
C ASP A 104 3.25 2.36 -4.07
N LEU A 105 2.50 3.46 -3.93
CA LEU A 105 1.41 3.56 -2.96
C LEU A 105 0.33 2.49 -3.18
N THR A 106 -0.04 2.23 -4.44
CA THR A 106 -1.00 1.19 -4.79
C THR A 106 -0.49 -0.19 -4.39
N THR A 107 0.81 -0.44 -4.59
CA THR A 107 1.48 -1.69 -4.19
C THR A 107 1.49 -1.83 -2.67
N TYR A 108 1.84 -0.77 -1.93
CA TYR A 108 1.82 -0.77 -0.47
C TYR A 108 0.43 -1.04 0.11
N ILE A 109 -0.61 -0.41 -0.45
CA ILE A 109 -2.00 -0.64 -0.02
C ILE A 109 -2.36 -2.12 -0.18
N HIS A 110 -2.00 -2.73 -1.33
CA HIS A 110 -2.28 -4.13 -1.60
C HIS A 110 -1.54 -5.07 -0.62
N ILE A 111 -0.23 -4.87 -0.43
CA ILE A 111 0.59 -5.72 0.45
C ILE A 111 0.12 -5.61 1.90
N VAL A 112 -0.25 -4.41 2.37
CA VAL A 112 -0.76 -4.23 3.74
C VAL A 112 -2.09 -4.96 3.93
N ASP A 113 -3.01 -4.86 2.97
CA ASP A 113 -4.30 -5.55 3.03
C ASP A 113 -4.13 -7.08 3.02
N GLU A 114 -3.24 -7.59 2.17
CA GLU A 114 -2.89 -9.01 2.15
C GLU A 114 -2.26 -9.47 3.47
N SER A 115 -1.31 -8.68 4.01
CA SER A 115 -0.63 -8.98 5.27
C SER A 115 -1.60 -9.03 6.44
N ILE A 116 -2.61 -8.16 6.47
CA ILE A 116 -3.64 -8.16 7.51
C ILE A 116 -4.48 -9.44 7.44
N VAL A 117 -4.88 -9.88 6.25
CA VAL A 117 -5.63 -11.13 6.07
C VAL A 117 -4.80 -12.34 6.49
N GLN A 118 -3.55 -12.41 6.04
CA GLN A 118 -2.64 -13.50 6.40
C GLN A 118 -2.39 -13.54 7.93
N TYR A 119 -2.18 -12.37 8.54
CA TYR A 119 -2.02 -12.26 9.98
C TYR A 119 -3.26 -12.73 10.74
N HIS A 120 -4.45 -12.32 10.29
CA HIS A 120 -5.71 -12.76 10.90
C HIS A 120 -5.90 -14.27 10.80
N ALA A 121 -5.71 -14.86 9.62
CA ALA A 121 -5.82 -16.30 9.40
C ALA A 121 -4.85 -17.09 10.31
N LYS A 122 -3.59 -16.66 10.35
CA LYS A 122 -2.56 -17.25 11.22
C LYS A 122 -2.95 -17.16 12.69
N LYS A 123 -3.46 -16.00 13.14
CA LYS A 123 -3.89 -15.83 14.54
C LYS A 123 -5.08 -16.70 14.89
N MET A 124 -6.04 -16.87 13.97
CA MET A 124 -7.16 -17.80 14.18
C MET A 124 -6.72 -19.26 14.26
N GLU A 125 -5.72 -19.65 13.47
CA GLU A 125 -5.11 -20.98 13.56
C GLU A 125 -4.43 -21.20 14.92
N GLU A 126 -3.57 -20.27 15.35
CA GLU A 126 -2.89 -20.32 16.66
C GLU A 126 -3.91 -20.40 17.81
N ILE A 127 -5.00 -19.62 17.76
CA ILE A 127 -6.07 -19.67 18.78
C ILE A 127 -6.72 -21.06 18.80
N ASN A 128 -7.07 -21.60 17.64
CA ASN A 128 -7.76 -22.89 17.54
C ASN A 128 -6.88 -24.08 17.97
N GLU A 129 -5.57 -23.99 17.77
CA GLU A 129 -4.62 -25.01 18.22
C GLU A 129 -4.54 -25.06 19.76
N ILE A 130 -4.35 -23.89 20.39
CA ILE A 130 -4.32 -23.78 21.85
C ILE A 130 -5.67 -24.18 22.44
N LEU A 131 -6.76 -23.69 21.86
CA LEU A 131 -8.11 -23.97 22.33
C LEU A 131 -8.45 -25.45 22.24
N GLY A 132 -8.09 -26.12 21.14
CA GLY A 132 -8.28 -27.57 20.98
C GLY A 132 -7.46 -28.37 21.99
N THR A 133 -6.21 -27.97 22.23
CA THR A 133 -5.32 -28.61 23.20
C THR A 133 -5.85 -28.48 24.62
N LEU A 134 -6.26 -27.28 25.02
CA LEU A 134 -6.84 -27.04 26.34
C LEU A 134 -8.16 -27.79 26.51
N TRP A 135 -9.03 -27.75 25.50
CA TRP A 135 -10.30 -28.48 25.55
C TRP A 135 -10.10 -29.97 25.78
N GLY A 136 -9.22 -30.63 25.01
CA GLY A 136 -8.98 -32.06 25.13
C GLY A 136 -8.33 -32.50 26.46
N LYS A 137 -7.61 -31.59 27.14
CA LYS A 137 -7.06 -31.87 28.48
C LYS A 137 -8.10 -31.77 29.57
N VAL A 138 -8.95 -30.74 29.46
CA VAL A 138 -9.76 -30.22 30.55
C VAL A 138 -11.20 -30.75 30.51
N TYR A 139 -11.73 -31.00 29.31
CA TYR A 139 -13.08 -31.50 29.13
C TYR A 139 -13.12 -33.02 29.31
N ARG A 140 -13.82 -33.48 30.36
CA ARG A 140 -13.95 -34.91 30.70
C ARG A 140 -15.09 -35.63 29.97
N GLY A 141 -15.90 -34.90 29.18
CA GLY A 141 -17.00 -35.49 28.43
C GLY A 141 -16.51 -36.11 27.11
N ASN A 142 -17.16 -37.19 26.68
CA ASN A 142 -16.85 -37.87 25.41
C ASN A 142 -17.77 -37.41 24.25
N ASP A 143 -18.64 -36.43 24.49
CA ASP A 143 -19.63 -35.93 23.55
C ASP A 143 -19.10 -34.84 22.61
N ILE A 144 -17.98 -34.19 22.96
CA ILE A 144 -17.38 -33.10 22.17
C ILE A 144 -15.87 -33.29 22.10
N ASP A 145 -15.36 -33.50 20.88
CA ASP A 145 -13.93 -33.77 20.66
C ASP A 145 -13.07 -32.52 20.87
N ARG A 146 -13.50 -31.39 20.26
CA ARG A 146 -12.83 -30.10 20.36
C ARG A 146 -13.79 -28.96 20.06
N ILE A 147 -13.42 -27.76 20.49
CA ILE A 147 -14.10 -26.51 20.12
C ILE A 147 -13.18 -25.64 19.26
N GLN A 148 -13.76 -24.89 18.34
CA GLN A 148 -13.04 -24.00 17.42
C GLN A 148 -13.82 -22.70 17.20
N ILE A 149 -13.09 -21.62 16.93
CA ILE A 149 -13.63 -20.35 16.46
C ILE A 149 -13.47 -20.33 14.94
N ARG A 150 -14.60 -20.20 14.23
CA ARG A 150 -14.65 -19.98 12.79
C ARG A 150 -14.81 -18.49 12.51
N SER A 151 -14.04 -18.00 11.55
CA SER A 151 -14.14 -16.65 11.02
C SER A 151 -14.51 -16.69 9.55
N GLU A 152 -15.64 -16.08 9.19
CA GLU A 152 -16.16 -16.01 7.82
C GLU A 152 -16.17 -14.57 7.35
N SER A 153 -15.59 -14.30 6.18
CA SER A 153 -15.61 -12.97 5.55
C SER A 153 -17.00 -12.67 5.02
N VAL A 154 -17.59 -11.53 5.42
CA VAL A 154 -18.97 -11.19 5.09
C VAL A 154 -19.10 -10.63 3.67
N ASP A 155 -18.11 -9.86 3.20
CA ASP A 155 -18.17 -9.18 1.90
C ASP A 155 -16.76 -9.02 1.29
N GLU A 156 -16.62 -9.38 0.01
CA GLU A 156 -15.41 -9.11 -0.81
C GLU A 156 -15.43 -7.71 -1.43
N GLY A 157 -16.56 -6.99 -1.38
CA GLY A 157 -16.78 -5.74 -2.12
C GLY A 157 -16.52 -4.44 -1.35
N GLU A 158 -16.40 -4.46 -0.02
CA GLU A 158 -16.23 -3.25 0.78
C GLU A 158 -14.76 -2.91 1.05
N LYS A 159 -14.44 -1.61 1.11
CA LYS A 159 -13.09 -1.11 1.50
C LYS A 159 -12.65 -1.56 2.90
N ARG A 160 -13.58 -2.05 3.72
CA ARG A 160 -13.31 -2.63 5.04
C ARG A 160 -13.76 -4.08 5.04
N LYS A 161 -12.82 -5.00 5.22
CA LYS A 161 -13.13 -6.42 5.40
C LYS A 161 -13.84 -6.62 6.75
N SER A 162 -15.06 -7.12 6.68
CA SER A 162 -15.86 -7.50 7.84
C SER A 162 -15.82 -9.02 8.03
N TYR A 163 -15.77 -9.47 9.29
CA TYR A 163 -15.74 -10.89 9.64
C TYR A 163 -16.85 -11.22 10.63
N ASN A 164 -17.56 -12.30 10.34
CA ASN A 164 -18.48 -12.95 11.27
C ASN A 164 -17.73 -14.06 12.01
N TYR A 165 -17.93 -14.14 13.31
CA TYR A 165 -17.32 -15.14 14.17
C TYR A 165 -18.38 -16.06 14.76
N ARG A 166 -18.10 -17.36 14.75
CA ARG A 166 -18.94 -18.36 15.42
C ARG A 166 -18.08 -19.38 16.13
N VAL A 167 -18.57 -19.85 17.27
CA VAL A 167 -17.93 -20.92 18.03
C VAL A 167 -18.62 -22.23 17.65
N VAL A 168 -17.82 -23.16 17.15
CA VAL A 168 -18.26 -24.49 16.72
C VAL A 168 -17.67 -25.57 17.61
N MET A 169 -18.42 -26.64 17.81
CA MET A 169 -17.95 -27.89 18.40
C MET A 169 -17.78 -28.93 17.30
N CYS A 170 -16.72 -29.72 17.39
CA CYS A 170 -16.49 -30.89 16.53
C CYS A 170 -16.92 -32.14 17.29
N VAL A 171 -17.74 -32.98 16.64
CA VAL A 171 -18.20 -34.27 17.16
C VAL A 171 -18.06 -35.29 16.05
N GLU A 172 -17.21 -36.30 16.25
CA GLU A 172 -16.91 -37.35 15.26
C GLU A 172 -16.53 -36.79 13.88
N GLY A 173 -15.80 -35.67 13.87
CA GLY A 173 -15.38 -34.97 12.66
C GLY A 173 -16.45 -34.07 12.01
N MET A 174 -17.66 -33.99 12.56
CA MET A 174 -18.70 -33.06 12.12
C MET A 174 -18.71 -31.77 12.94
N GLU A 175 -18.92 -30.62 12.28
CA GLU A 175 -18.96 -29.31 12.91
C GLU A 175 -20.39 -28.84 13.21
N PHE A 176 -20.63 -28.39 14.44
CA PHE A 176 -21.91 -27.85 14.89
C PHE A 176 -21.71 -26.52 15.61
N ASP A 177 -22.59 -25.55 15.38
CA ASP A 177 -22.59 -24.31 16.16
C ASP A 177 -22.94 -24.61 17.64
N MET A 178 -22.12 -24.09 18.57
CA MET A 178 -22.35 -24.26 20.01
C MET A 178 -23.61 -23.54 20.55
N PRO A 179 -23.95 -22.31 20.09
CA PRO A 179 -25.14 -21.61 20.58
C PRO A 179 -26.42 -22.44 20.40
N GLY A 180 -27.16 -22.63 21.49
CA GLY A 180 -28.40 -23.42 21.52
C GLY A 180 -28.22 -24.94 21.59
N ARG A 181 -26.98 -25.46 21.46
CA ARG A 181 -26.70 -26.91 21.48
C ARG A 181 -25.87 -27.39 22.68
N CYS A 182 -25.28 -26.47 23.43
CA CYS A 182 -24.45 -26.79 24.58
C CYS A 182 -25.13 -26.49 25.93
N SER A 183 -24.75 -27.26 26.96
CA SER A 183 -25.16 -27.03 28.35
C SER A 183 -24.56 -25.74 28.92
N ALA A 184 -25.12 -25.25 30.03
CA ALA A 184 -24.59 -24.07 30.71
C ALA A 184 -23.13 -24.24 31.16
N GLY A 185 -22.77 -25.44 31.65
CA GLY A 185 -21.39 -25.75 32.06
C GLY A 185 -20.42 -25.77 30.89
N GLN A 186 -20.80 -26.37 29.75
CA GLN A 186 -19.99 -26.35 28.53
C GLN A 186 -19.76 -24.92 28.01
N LYS A 187 -20.78 -24.07 28.04
CA LYS A 187 -20.66 -22.66 27.63
C LYS A 187 -19.70 -21.88 28.53
N MET A 188 -19.79 -22.09 29.84
CA MET A 188 -18.85 -21.47 30.78
C MET A 188 -17.42 -21.93 30.49
N LEU A 189 -17.20 -23.24 30.41
CA LEU A 189 -15.88 -23.80 30.16
C LEU A 189 -15.28 -23.26 28.85
N ALA A 190 -16.06 -23.31 27.77
CA ALA A 190 -15.64 -22.76 26.48
C ALA A 190 -15.28 -21.27 26.58
N SER A 191 -16.09 -20.47 27.28
CA SER A 191 -15.82 -19.04 27.48
C SER A 191 -14.48 -18.78 28.20
N ILE A 192 -14.19 -19.56 29.25
CA ILE A 192 -12.92 -19.43 29.99
C ILE A 192 -11.74 -19.84 29.10
N LEU A 193 -11.83 -20.99 28.43
CA LEU A 193 -10.77 -21.49 27.55
C LEU A 193 -10.50 -20.57 26.36
N ILE A 194 -11.55 -19.98 25.76
CA ILE A 194 -11.41 -18.99 24.69
C ILE A 194 -10.64 -17.76 25.19
N ARG A 195 -10.94 -17.26 26.39
CA ARG A 195 -10.21 -16.11 26.97
C ARG A 195 -8.73 -16.43 27.19
N ILE A 196 -8.43 -17.65 27.64
CA ILE A 196 -7.04 -18.11 27.83
C ILE A 196 -6.31 -18.19 26.49
N ALA A 197 -6.92 -18.84 25.50
CA ALA A 197 -6.34 -18.98 24.17
C ALA A 197 -6.08 -17.61 23.51
N LEU A 198 -7.05 -16.69 23.59
CA LEU A 198 -6.88 -15.31 23.11
C LEU A 198 -5.72 -14.61 23.82
N SER A 199 -5.62 -14.74 25.15
CA SER A 199 -4.55 -14.12 25.89
C SER A 199 -3.18 -14.71 25.55
N ASP A 200 -3.06 -16.01 25.29
CA ASP A 200 -1.78 -16.61 24.86
C ASP A 200 -1.30 -16.08 23.51
N VAL A 201 -2.22 -15.95 22.56
CA VAL A 201 -1.91 -15.63 21.18
C VAL A 201 -1.61 -14.15 20.98
N PHE A 202 -2.30 -13.28 21.72
CA PHE A 202 -2.18 -11.83 21.59
C PHE A 202 -1.28 -11.18 22.64
N CYS A 203 -1.04 -11.82 23.79
CA CYS A 203 -0.11 -11.29 24.79
C CYS A 203 1.29 -11.88 24.60
N ASP A 204 2.30 -11.01 24.58
CA ASP A 204 3.68 -11.42 24.29
C ASP A 204 4.40 -11.93 25.55
N LYS A 205 4.55 -11.08 26.58
CA LYS A 205 5.37 -11.40 27.77
C LYS A 205 4.60 -11.81 29.02
N CYS A 206 3.38 -11.33 29.16
CA CYS A 206 2.56 -11.56 30.34
C CYS A 206 1.10 -11.71 29.92
N SER A 207 0.49 -12.82 30.30
CA SER A 207 -0.94 -13.06 30.16
C SER A 207 -1.58 -12.87 31.53
N VAL A 208 -2.48 -11.90 31.65
CA VAL A 208 -3.25 -11.66 32.87
C VAL A 208 -4.71 -12.00 32.59
N ILE A 209 -5.28 -12.89 33.41
CA ILE A 209 -6.68 -13.29 33.30
C ILE A 209 -7.35 -13.05 34.65
N ALA A 210 -8.46 -12.30 34.62
CA ALA A 210 -9.33 -12.12 35.77
C ALA A 210 -10.64 -12.89 35.55
N LEU A 211 -10.97 -13.77 36.49
CA LEU A 211 -12.23 -14.50 36.54
C LEU A 211 -13.06 -13.97 37.70
N ASP A 212 -14.12 -13.24 37.38
CA ASP A 212 -15.06 -12.70 38.35
C ASP A 212 -16.25 -13.64 38.53
N GLU A 213 -16.40 -14.16 39.75
CA GLU A 213 -17.37 -15.18 40.16
C GLU A 213 -17.55 -16.34 39.17
N PRO A 214 -16.48 -17.10 38.88
CA PRO A 214 -16.55 -18.14 37.86
C PRO A 214 -17.42 -19.34 38.28
N THR A 215 -17.83 -19.43 39.54
CA THR A 215 -18.71 -20.48 40.07
C THR A 215 -20.19 -20.15 39.94
N ALA A 216 -20.56 -18.96 39.43
CA ALA A 216 -21.94 -18.53 39.31
C ALA A 216 -22.79 -19.54 38.50
N ASN A 217 -23.90 -20.00 39.10
CA ASN A 217 -24.82 -20.99 38.54
C ASN A 217 -24.22 -22.39 38.30
N LEU A 218 -23.15 -22.76 39.00
CA LEU A 218 -22.65 -24.13 39.03
C LEU A 218 -23.16 -24.90 40.24
N ASP A 219 -23.36 -26.20 40.06
CA ASP A 219 -23.53 -27.13 41.16
C ASP A 219 -22.17 -27.49 41.78
N VAL A 220 -22.20 -28.13 42.94
CA VAL A 220 -20.99 -28.42 43.74
C VAL A 220 -19.97 -29.24 42.96
N PHE A 221 -20.41 -30.27 42.24
CA PHE A 221 -19.51 -31.11 41.43
C PHE A 221 -18.86 -30.31 40.29
N LYS A 222 -19.60 -29.39 39.66
CA LYS A 222 -19.04 -28.52 38.61
C LYS A 222 -18.07 -27.48 39.17
N VAL A 223 -18.25 -27.02 40.40
CA VAL A 223 -17.30 -26.11 41.08
C VAL A 223 -15.98 -26.81 41.36
N GLU A 224 -16.01 -28.03 41.89
CA GLU A 224 -14.79 -28.84 42.10
C GLU A 224 -14.09 -29.10 40.76
N ASN A 225 -14.86 -29.55 39.76
CA ASN A 225 -14.33 -29.79 38.42
C ASN A 225 -13.70 -28.50 37.84
N LEU A 226 -14.33 -27.33 38.01
CA LEU A 226 -13.75 -26.05 37.56
C LEU A 226 -12.41 -25.73 38.27
N GLY A 227 -12.27 -26.08 39.55
CA GLY A 227 -11.03 -25.89 40.29
C GLY A 227 -9.91 -26.77 39.77
N GLU A 228 -10.21 -28.05 39.51
CA GLU A 228 -9.29 -29.00 38.87
C GLU A 228 -8.89 -28.52 37.47
N ILE A 229 -9.87 -28.08 36.68
CA ILE A 229 -9.68 -27.50 35.35
C ILE A 229 -8.73 -26.29 35.39
N LEU A 230 -8.93 -25.34 36.30
CA LEU A 230 -8.05 -24.18 36.43
C LEU A 230 -6.65 -24.58 36.87
N ALA A 231 -6.53 -25.57 37.76
CA ALA A 231 -5.24 -26.10 38.18
C ALA A 231 -4.49 -26.75 37.01
N GLU A 232 -5.17 -27.59 36.22
CA GLU A 232 -4.63 -28.22 35.02
C GLU A 232 -4.21 -27.18 33.97
N ILE A 233 -5.00 -26.12 33.77
CA ILE A 233 -4.66 -25.02 32.87
C ILE A 233 -3.39 -24.31 33.34
N ILE A 234 -3.30 -23.98 34.63
CA ILE A 234 -2.13 -23.32 35.22
C ILE A 234 -0.90 -24.21 35.03
N GLU A 235 -0.99 -25.49 35.40
CA GLU A 235 0.11 -26.45 35.26
C GLU A 235 0.53 -26.64 33.80
N ALA A 236 -0.44 -26.85 32.90
CA ALA A 236 -0.18 -27.00 31.49
C ALA A 236 0.52 -25.76 30.91
N ARG A 237 0.16 -24.56 31.35
CA ARG A 237 0.84 -23.33 30.91
C ARG A 237 2.25 -23.21 31.47
N CYS A 238 2.44 -23.40 32.78
CA CYS A 238 3.75 -23.30 33.41
C CYS A 238 4.79 -24.25 32.79
N ASN A 239 4.34 -25.39 32.27
CA ASN A 239 5.22 -26.37 31.63
C ASN A 239 5.47 -26.11 30.13
N TYR A 240 4.63 -25.31 29.46
CA TYR A 240 4.60 -25.23 27.99
C TYR A 240 5.00 -23.86 27.44
N THR A 241 4.99 -22.81 28.26
CA THR A 241 5.33 -21.46 27.83
C THR A 241 6.25 -20.77 28.83
N ASP A 242 7.33 -20.16 28.33
CA ASP A 242 8.22 -19.28 29.12
C ASP A 242 7.57 -17.92 29.45
N LYS A 243 6.27 -17.75 29.13
CA LYS A 243 5.52 -16.51 29.36
C LYS A 243 4.96 -16.48 30.77
N ASN A 244 5.12 -15.34 31.42
CA ASN A 244 4.54 -15.09 32.73
C ASN A 244 3.01 -15.16 32.63
N PHE A 245 2.40 -15.93 33.54
CA PHE A 245 0.95 -16.04 33.63
C PHE A 245 0.50 -15.57 35.01
N GLN A 246 -0.51 -14.68 35.00
CA GLN A 246 -1.16 -14.21 36.20
C GLN A 246 -2.65 -14.53 36.13
N LEU A 247 -3.10 -15.39 37.03
CA LEU A 247 -4.53 -15.63 37.22
C LEU A 247 -5.00 -14.89 38.46
N ILE A 248 -6.09 -14.14 38.29
CA ILE A 248 -6.82 -13.44 39.34
C ILE A 248 -8.21 -14.07 39.41
N VAL A 249 -8.52 -14.73 40.51
CA VAL A 249 -9.89 -15.25 40.76
C VAL A 249 -10.54 -14.40 41.82
N ILE A 250 -11.73 -13.87 41.53
CA ILE A 250 -12.60 -13.20 42.48
C ILE A 250 -13.79 -14.12 42.68
N THR A 251 -14.07 -14.51 43.91
CA THR A 251 -15.22 -15.36 44.23
C THR A 251 -15.72 -15.14 45.66
N HIS A 252 -16.99 -15.43 45.89
CA HIS A 252 -17.57 -15.58 47.22
C HIS A 252 -17.85 -17.03 47.62
N ASP A 253 -17.48 -18.03 46.82
CA ASP A 253 -17.61 -19.44 47.19
C ASP A 253 -16.37 -19.92 47.96
N ASP A 254 -16.49 -20.00 49.29
CA ASP A 254 -15.42 -20.46 50.19
C ASP A 254 -14.89 -21.85 49.82
N ARG A 255 -15.74 -22.75 49.33
CA ARG A 255 -15.33 -24.12 48.97
C ARG A 255 -14.43 -24.07 47.74
N PHE A 256 -14.77 -23.23 46.77
CA PHE A 256 -13.95 -23.04 45.59
C PHE A 256 -12.60 -22.41 45.92
N VAL A 257 -12.57 -21.43 46.82
CA VAL A 257 -11.32 -20.82 47.32
C VAL A 257 -10.45 -21.88 47.98
N GLU A 258 -11.00 -22.68 48.89
CA GLU A 258 -10.24 -23.71 49.60
C GLU A 258 -9.73 -24.80 48.64
N HIS A 259 -10.56 -25.18 47.67
CA HIS A 259 -10.17 -26.15 46.64
C HIS A 259 -9.03 -25.62 45.76
N LEU A 260 -9.10 -24.36 45.29
CA LEU A 260 -8.01 -23.72 44.56
C LEU A 260 -6.75 -23.54 45.41
N ARG A 261 -6.87 -23.26 46.72
CA ARG A 261 -5.71 -23.19 47.61
C ARG A 261 -4.97 -24.52 47.69
N GLN A 262 -5.70 -25.62 47.76
CA GLN A 262 -5.12 -26.97 47.84
C GLN A 262 -4.44 -27.37 46.53
N LEU A 263 -5.11 -27.15 45.40
CA LEU A 263 -4.61 -27.53 44.08
C LEU A 263 -3.49 -26.60 43.58
N CYS A 264 -3.70 -25.29 43.71
CA CYS A 264 -2.85 -24.29 43.06
C CYS A 264 -1.86 -23.63 44.02
N ARG A 265 -1.97 -23.72 45.35
CA ARG A 265 -1.05 -23.04 46.29
C ARG A 265 -0.70 -21.59 45.87
N PRO A 266 -1.71 -20.72 45.80
CA PRO A 266 -1.52 -19.34 45.34
C PRO A 266 -0.59 -18.56 46.27
N GLU A 267 0.12 -17.60 45.69
CA GLU A 267 1.05 -16.74 46.42
C GLU A 267 0.30 -15.78 47.36
N TRP A 268 -0.82 -15.24 46.89
CA TRP A 268 -1.64 -14.28 47.64
C TRP A 268 -3.13 -14.67 47.63
N VAL A 269 -3.76 -14.53 48.79
CA VAL A 269 -5.21 -14.65 48.98
C VAL A 269 -5.68 -13.43 49.76
N TYR A 270 -6.57 -12.62 49.17
CA TYR A 270 -7.07 -11.38 49.78
C TYR A 270 -8.56 -11.44 50.10
N ALA A 271 -8.93 -11.07 51.33
CA ALA A 271 -10.32 -10.90 51.73
C ALA A 271 -10.74 -9.44 51.63
N ILE A 272 -11.92 -9.16 51.09
CA ILE A 272 -12.51 -7.82 51.14
C ILE A 272 -13.61 -7.82 52.18
N SER A 273 -13.49 -6.98 53.21
CA SER A 273 -14.49 -6.79 54.25
C SER A 273 -14.99 -5.35 54.27
N LYS A 274 -16.20 -5.15 54.80
CA LYS A 274 -16.77 -3.82 55.03
C LYS A 274 -16.60 -3.44 56.49
N ASP A 275 -16.24 -2.18 56.74
CA ASP A 275 -16.20 -1.65 58.09
C ASP A 275 -17.61 -1.29 58.58
N SER A 276 -17.72 -0.86 59.83
CA SER A 276 -18.98 -0.42 60.43
C SER A 276 -19.60 0.82 59.75
N ALA A 277 -18.83 1.54 58.93
CA ALA A 277 -19.28 2.70 58.16
C ALA A 277 -19.62 2.34 56.68
N GLY A 278 -19.41 1.09 56.27
CA GLY A 278 -19.69 0.60 54.92
C GLY A 278 -18.54 0.76 53.91
N PHE A 279 -17.36 1.22 54.32
CA PHE A 279 -16.18 1.30 53.46
C PHE A 279 -15.52 -0.08 53.33
N ASN A 280 -15.12 -0.43 52.11
CA ASN A 280 -14.38 -1.67 51.85
C ASN A 280 -12.92 -1.50 52.25
N TYR A 281 -12.36 -2.47 52.97
CA TYR A 281 -10.94 -2.55 53.26
C TYR A 281 -10.41 -3.98 52.99
N PRO A 282 -9.22 -4.12 52.39
CA PRO A 282 -8.59 -5.42 52.21
C PRO A 282 -8.09 -5.93 53.57
N VAL A 283 -8.45 -7.15 53.90
CA VAL A 283 -7.97 -7.87 55.07
C VAL A 283 -7.06 -8.98 54.58
N PHE A 284 -5.82 -9.00 55.06
CA PHE A 284 -4.98 -10.19 54.99
C PHE A 284 -5.57 -11.21 55.98
N SER A 285 -6.49 -12.03 55.49
CA SER A 285 -7.23 -13.02 56.28
C SER A 285 -7.29 -14.33 55.52
N ASN A 286 -7.36 -15.43 56.26
CA ASN A 286 -7.46 -16.79 55.73
C ASN A 286 -8.78 -17.12 55.03
N PHE A 287 -9.72 -16.17 54.90
CA PHE A 287 -11.04 -16.41 54.33
C PHE A 287 -11.56 -15.22 53.52
N PHE A 288 -12.13 -15.54 52.35
CA PHE A 288 -12.45 -14.74 51.16
C PHE A 288 -11.22 -14.27 50.37
N GLY A 289 -11.19 -14.49 49.04
CA GLY A 289 -9.95 -14.51 48.27
C GLY A 289 -10.06 -13.89 46.88
N ILE A 290 -9.39 -12.76 46.66
CA ILE A 290 -8.72 -12.49 45.40
C ILE A 290 -7.48 -13.38 45.39
N CYS A 291 -7.46 -14.37 44.52
CA CYS A 291 -6.36 -15.30 44.40
C CYS A 291 -5.43 -14.80 43.30
N ILE A 292 -4.27 -14.21 43.66
CA ILE A 292 -3.27 -13.77 42.69
C ILE A 292 -2.13 -14.78 42.70
N ARG A 293 -1.99 -15.53 41.61
CA ARG A 293 -0.79 -16.35 41.38
C ARG A 293 -0.01 -15.73 40.23
N SER A 294 1.15 -15.19 40.54
CA SER A 294 2.10 -14.68 39.55
C SER A 294 3.17 -15.74 39.33
N PHE A 295 3.33 -16.21 38.10
CA PHE A 295 4.49 -17.02 37.73
C PHE A 295 5.53 -16.10 37.08
N LEU A 296 6.68 -15.99 37.73
CA LEU A 296 7.90 -15.33 37.24
C LEU A 296 8.89 -16.38 36.74
#